data_AF-A0A521G5D9-F1
#
_entry.id   AF-A0A521G5D9-F1
#
_cell.length_a   1.000
_cell.length_b   1.000
_cell.length_c   1.000
_cell.angle_alpha   90.00
_cell.angle_beta   90.00
_cell.angle_gamma   90.00
#
_symmetry.space_group_name_H-M   'P 1'
#
loop_
_entity.id
_entity.type
_entity.pdbx_description
1 polymer ?
#
loop_
_entity_poly.entity_id
_entity_poly.type
_entity_poly.pdbx_seq_one_letter_code
_entity_poly.pdbx_strand_id
1 'polypeptide(L)'
;MKKILFSLCFCLLPSLSAGQELFTADDVRIMHDAGVKVAFPGERTAQVLPADAPLNELLKVEMLDFSNSSLHRIPPWLKRFTNLLKLDLSKNQLDADSDLLETLQAMPKLDVLNLSGNPLFAGETAAQSLAPVWQRLNELGELYLSETQGAAKNYGSLAPLQSLKVLDLSNNQIANEVGALELNKLAGLEELNLSKNGMSTFPATELPAQGLKSLDLSFNELTEISYVEMNELRIWQLHKQENGPVRLAEDYGDLFALKELKKLQCDSPSQLPEGLKKRLERMAQDRLHEQRRSACAEFGLGSCDSGVMTDPVSGMQFMYIPGGCFDMGSDENDDEKPVHEVCVNAFWMGKYEVTQGQWRKVMGGNPAKFQKGDDYPVEQVSWKEAQEFITKLTSMTGKKFSLPAEAEWEYACRAGGSGRYCGGDDPDLVAWYDGNSGGNTHPVGGKEKNFFGLHDMSGNVWEWCSDWYGKDYYASSPKDNPTGPERGGYRVLRGGSFFYFSQGCRAVYRYGYSPGNRDGFLGLRLVLPLPGGRMLNR
;
A
#
# COMPACT_ATOMS: atom_id res chain seq x y z
N MET A 1 -7.16 40.51 39.88
CA MET A 1 -8.05 41.62 39.47
C MET A 1 -7.35 42.47 38.40
N LYS A 2 -7.35 42.03 37.13
CA LYS A 2 -7.06 42.85 35.94
C LYS A 2 -7.97 42.39 34.78
N LYS A 3 -9.23 42.15 35.12
CA LYS A 3 -10.38 42.18 34.22
C LYS A 3 -11.00 43.58 34.42
N ILE A 4 -11.57 44.16 33.37
CA ILE A 4 -12.18 45.52 33.27
C ILE A 4 -11.17 46.59 32.79
N LEU A 5 -11.05 46.77 31.45
CA LEU A 5 -10.94 48.10 30.78
C LEU A 5 -10.70 48.10 29.25
N PHE A 6 -10.69 46.96 28.54
CA PHE A 6 -10.63 46.94 27.06
C PHE A 6 -11.93 46.50 26.37
N SER A 7 -13.08 46.78 27.00
CA SER A 7 -14.43 46.48 26.45
C SER A 7 -15.13 47.73 25.89
N LEU A 8 -14.42 48.85 25.70
CA LEU A 8 -15.02 50.15 25.36
C LEU A 8 -14.13 50.90 24.35
N CYS A 9 -14.08 50.45 23.08
CA CYS A 9 -13.68 51.32 21.97
C CYS A 9 -14.16 50.90 20.57
N PHE A 10 -15.27 50.14 20.46
CA PHE A 10 -15.99 50.02 19.17
C PHE A 10 -17.50 50.29 19.29
N CYS A 11 -18.04 50.50 20.50
CA CYS A 11 -19.46 50.83 20.72
C CYS A 11 -19.78 52.34 20.73
N LEU A 12 -18.84 53.20 20.33
CA LEU A 12 -19.08 54.65 20.18
C LEU A 12 -18.49 55.13 18.85
N LEU A 13 -19.07 54.68 17.75
CA LEU A 13 -19.07 55.48 16.54
C LEU A 13 -20.51 55.97 16.33
N PRO A 14 -20.71 57.27 16.07
CA PRO A 14 -22.03 57.78 15.77
C PRO A 14 -22.60 56.97 14.61
N SER A 15 -23.90 56.72 14.67
CA SER A 15 -24.71 56.33 13.52
C SER A 15 -24.16 56.95 12.23
N LEU A 16 -23.56 56.14 11.36
CA LEU A 16 -23.32 56.54 9.99
C LEU A 16 -24.69 56.81 9.40
N SER A 17 -25.05 58.07 9.24
CA SER A 17 -26.17 58.45 8.40
C SER A 17 -25.91 57.86 7.02
N ALA A 18 -26.85 57.04 6.53
CA ALA A 18 -26.89 56.61 5.15
C ALA A 18 -26.72 57.85 4.24
N GLY A 19 -25.54 58.02 3.62
CA GLY A 19 -25.30 59.13 2.70
C GLY A 19 -23.91 59.77 2.61
N GLN A 20 -22.87 59.33 3.32
CA GLN A 20 -21.51 59.87 3.10
C GLN A 20 -20.63 58.96 2.21
N GLU A 21 -20.18 59.51 1.08
CA GLU A 21 -19.57 58.82 -0.07
C GLU A 21 -18.05 58.56 0.04
N LEU A 22 -17.35 58.95 1.11
CA LEU A 22 -15.87 58.85 1.18
C LEU A 22 -15.40 58.32 2.54
N PHE A 23 -14.31 57.54 2.55
CA PHE A 23 -13.60 57.24 3.80
C PHE A 23 -13.20 58.56 4.47
N THR A 24 -13.24 58.63 5.79
CA THR A 24 -12.71 59.77 6.55
C THR A 24 -11.26 59.50 6.97
N ALA A 25 -10.51 60.55 7.25
CA ALA A 25 -9.17 60.40 7.83
C ALA A 25 -9.21 59.68 9.19
N ASP A 26 -10.32 59.78 9.92
CA ASP A 26 -10.52 59.05 11.17
C ASP A 26 -10.70 57.55 10.92
N ASP A 27 -11.35 57.12 9.83
CA ASP A 27 -11.47 55.70 9.47
C ASP A 27 -10.10 55.06 9.21
N VAL A 28 -9.23 55.78 8.49
CA VAL A 28 -7.85 55.34 8.21
C VAL A 28 -7.04 55.25 9.49
N ARG A 29 -7.17 56.23 10.39
CA ARG A 29 -6.50 56.20 11.68
C ARG A 29 -7.00 55.04 12.55
N ILE A 30 -8.31 54.77 12.56
CA ILE A 30 -8.88 53.62 13.28
C ILE A 30 -8.33 52.30 12.73
N MET A 31 -8.24 52.15 11.41
CA MET A 31 -7.67 50.97 10.77
C MET A 31 -6.17 50.81 11.10
N HIS A 32 -5.40 51.90 11.04
CA HIS A 32 -3.99 51.91 11.46
C HIS A 32 -3.82 51.49 12.92
N ASP A 33 -4.60 52.08 13.83
CA ASP A 33 -4.51 51.82 15.27
C ASP A 33 -4.98 50.41 15.64
N ALA A 34 -5.92 49.85 14.86
CA ALA A 34 -6.33 48.44 14.94
C ALA A 34 -5.30 47.48 14.32
N GLY A 35 -4.19 47.99 13.77
CA GLY A 35 -3.13 47.19 13.18
C GLY A 35 -3.53 46.49 11.89
N VAL A 36 -4.56 46.99 11.19
CA VAL A 36 -5.08 46.40 9.94
C VAL A 36 -3.97 46.38 8.91
N LYS A 37 -3.77 45.23 8.27
CA LYS A 37 -2.79 45.10 7.20
C LYS A 37 -3.45 45.12 5.84
N VAL A 38 -2.81 45.81 4.91
CA VAL A 38 -3.26 45.97 3.53
C VAL A 38 -2.15 45.58 2.56
N ALA A 39 -2.53 45.10 1.38
CA ALA A 39 -1.63 45.05 0.22
C ALA A 39 -2.33 45.65 -1.01
N PHE A 40 -1.59 46.48 -1.74
CA PHE A 40 -2.01 47.09 -2.99
C PHE A 40 -1.62 46.21 -4.20
N PRO A 41 -2.19 46.47 -5.39
CA PRO A 41 -1.89 45.68 -6.58
C PRO A 41 -0.38 45.57 -6.85
N GLY A 42 0.11 44.33 -6.97
CA GLY A 42 1.52 44.03 -7.22
C GLY A 42 2.41 43.94 -5.98
N GLU A 43 1.89 44.23 -4.78
CA GLU A 43 2.62 44.00 -3.52
C GLU A 43 2.54 42.54 -3.09
N ARG A 44 3.67 41.97 -2.65
CA ARG A 44 3.75 40.55 -2.25
C ARG A 44 3.42 40.30 -0.78
N THR A 45 3.41 41.33 0.05
CA THR A 45 3.27 41.21 1.51
C THR A 45 2.39 42.32 2.06
N ALA A 46 1.39 41.96 2.86
CA ALA A 46 0.56 42.94 3.54
C ALA A 46 1.35 43.68 4.62
N GLN A 47 1.15 44.98 4.71
CA GLN A 47 1.78 45.87 5.69
C GLN A 47 0.71 46.61 6.48
N VAL A 48 1.02 47.05 7.69
CA VAL A 48 0.09 47.86 8.48
C VAL A 48 -0.28 49.10 7.68
N LEU A 49 -1.58 49.36 7.54
CA LEU A 49 -2.11 50.52 6.82
C LEU A 49 -1.51 51.80 7.41
N PRO A 50 -0.84 52.66 6.64
CA PRO A 50 -0.32 53.93 7.13
C PRO A 50 -1.44 54.84 7.66
N ALA A 51 -1.18 55.54 8.76
CA ALA A 51 -2.16 56.45 9.39
C ALA A 51 -2.57 57.62 8.46
N ASP A 52 -1.75 57.93 7.45
CA ASP A 52 -1.94 58.98 6.46
C ASP A 52 -2.27 58.42 5.05
N ALA A 53 -2.68 57.15 4.96
CA ALA A 53 -2.99 56.51 3.69
C ALA A 53 -4.06 57.29 2.89
N PRO A 54 -3.82 57.60 1.60
CA PRO A 54 -4.73 58.39 0.82
C PRO A 54 -6.04 57.65 0.52
N LEU A 55 -7.17 58.31 0.83
CA LEU A 55 -8.52 57.75 0.83
C LEU A 55 -8.96 57.18 -0.52
N ASN A 56 -8.47 57.75 -1.62
CA ASN A 56 -8.74 57.31 -3.00
C ASN A 56 -7.95 56.05 -3.39
N GLU A 57 -6.85 55.74 -2.70
CA GLU A 57 -6.06 54.53 -2.96
C GLU A 57 -6.59 53.35 -2.16
N LEU A 58 -7.20 53.56 -0.99
CA LEU A 58 -7.74 52.50 -0.13
C LEU A 58 -8.67 51.52 -0.86
N LEU A 59 -9.56 51.98 -1.73
CA LEU A 59 -10.46 51.10 -2.48
C LEU A 59 -9.76 50.23 -3.54
N LYS A 60 -8.48 50.46 -3.81
CA LYS A 60 -7.66 49.64 -4.70
C LYS A 60 -6.95 48.49 -3.99
N VAL A 61 -7.03 48.43 -2.66
CA VAL A 61 -6.45 47.34 -1.87
C VAL A 61 -7.01 46.00 -2.36
N GLU A 62 -6.11 45.06 -2.60
CA GLU A 62 -6.44 43.69 -3.05
C GLU A 62 -6.42 42.70 -1.89
N MET A 63 -5.71 43.00 -0.80
CA MET A 63 -5.67 42.17 0.40
C MET A 63 -5.96 42.99 1.65
N LEU A 64 -6.91 42.53 2.46
CA LEU A 64 -7.21 43.06 3.79
C LEU A 64 -7.06 41.96 4.84
N ASP A 65 -6.31 42.26 5.90
CA ASP A 65 -6.10 41.38 7.03
C ASP A 65 -6.47 42.11 8.34
N PHE A 66 -7.59 41.64 8.91
CA PHE A 66 -8.16 41.99 10.21
C PHE A 66 -8.04 40.81 11.19
N SER A 67 -7.10 39.89 10.96
CA SER A 67 -6.93 38.76 11.85
C SER A 67 -6.56 39.21 13.26
N ASN A 68 -7.19 38.62 14.27
CA ASN A 68 -6.91 38.90 15.68
C ASN A 68 -7.10 40.39 16.08
N SER A 69 -8.04 41.08 15.43
CA SER A 69 -8.38 42.49 15.69
C SER A 69 -9.45 42.68 16.78
N SER A 70 -9.92 41.60 17.42
CA SER A 70 -10.98 41.62 18.45
C SER A 70 -12.33 42.21 17.97
N LEU A 71 -12.66 42.04 16.69
CA LEU A 71 -13.90 42.55 16.10
C LEU A 71 -15.11 41.76 16.61
N HIS A 72 -16.14 42.46 17.08
CA HIS A 72 -17.42 41.86 17.49
C HIS A 72 -18.52 42.03 16.44
N ARG A 73 -18.32 42.95 15.49
CA ARG A 73 -19.19 43.19 14.34
C ARG A 73 -18.34 43.58 13.15
N ILE A 74 -18.83 43.28 11.95
CA ILE A 74 -18.21 43.75 10.72
C ILE A 74 -18.39 45.25 10.58
N PRO A 75 -17.33 46.02 10.26
CA PRO A 75 -17.47 47.43 9.96
C PRO A 75 -18.37 47.66 8.72
N PRO A 76 -19.41 48.51 8.79
CA PRO A 76 -20.36 48.69 7.68
C PRO A 76 -19.74 49.18 6.36
N TRP A 77 -18.58 49.83 6.43
CA TRP A 77 -17.84 50.32 5.25
C TRP A 77 -17.04 49.22 4.55
N LEU A 78 -16.84 48.05 5.15
CA LEU A 78 -16.03 46.97 4.58
C LEU A 78 -16.60 46.47 3.24
N LYS A 79 -17.93 46.48 3.09
CA LYS A 79 -18.62 46.11 1.84
C LYS A 79 -18.27 46.98 0.62
N ARG A 80 -17.55 48.09 0.81
CA ARG A 80 -17.11 48.97 -0.28
C ARG A 80 -15.90 48.42 -1.05
N PHE A 81 -15.16 47.46 -0.49
CA PHE A 81 -14.00 46.86 -1.13
C PHE A 81 -14.41 45.79 -2.16
N THR A 82 -15.05 46.22 -3.25
CA THR A 82 -15.62 45.31 -4.26
C THR A 82 -14.57 44.63 -5.15
N ASN A 83 -13.31 45.06 -5.09
CA ASN A 83 -12.20 44.49 -5.87
C ASN A 83 -11.25 43.62 -5.04
N LEU A 84 -11.62 43.33 -3.79
CA LEU A 84 -10.77 42.59 -2.88
C LEU A 84 -10.57 41.16 -3.36
N LEU A 85 -9.32 40.70 -3.38
CA LEU A 85 -8.93 39.34 -3.73
C LEU A 85 -8.76 38.47 -2.47
N LYS A 86 -8.29 39.07 -1.37
CA LYS A 86 -8.06 38.37 -0.10
C LYS A 86 -8.64 39.12 1.08
N LEU A 87 -9.43 38.42 1.89
CA LEU A 87 -9.97 38.91 3.15
C LEU A 87 -9.69 37.93 4.29
N ASP A 88 -8.89 38.36 5.27
CA ASP A 88 -8.70 37.63 6.52
C ASP A 88 -9.41 38.34 7.67
N LEU A 89 -10.42 37.68 8.23
CA LEU A 89 -11.20 38.11 9.39
C LEU A 89 -11.04 37.12 10.56
N SER A 90 -10.01 36.26 10.52
CA SER A 90 -9.85 35.17 11.49
C SER A 90 -9.56 35.65 12.92
N LYS A 91 -9.86 34.81 13.91
CA LYS A 91 -9.57 35.04 15.35
C LYS A 91 -10.22 36.33 15.89
N ASN A 92 -11.46 36.59 15.49
CA ASN A 92 -12.28 37.68 16.02
C ASN A 92 -13.45 37.11 16.84
N GLN A 93 -14.48 37.91 17.10
CA GLN A 93 -15.70 37.55 17.83
C GLN A 93 -16.93 37.84 16.98
N LEU A 94 -16.84 37.56 15.67
CA LEU A 94 -17.92 37.81 14.73
C LEU A 94 -18.99 36.72 14.78
N ASP A 95 -20.23 37.14 14.55
CA ASP A 95 -21.40 36.28 14.37
C ASP A 95 -21.86 36.30 12.90
N ALA A 96 -22.61 35.28 12.45
CA ALA A 96 -23.20 35.20 11.11
C ALA A 96 -24.46 36.07 10.97
N ASP A 97 -24.34 37.36 11.26
CA ASP A 97 -25.42 38.34 11.16
C ASP A 97 -25.62 38.84 9.71
N SER A 98 -26.69 39.63 9.50
CA SER A 98 -27.00 40.19 8.17
C SER A 98 -25.88 41.08 7.64
N ASP A 99 -25.17 41.80 8.51
CA ASP A 99 -24.14 42.75 8.11
C ASP A 99 -22.91 42.02 7.54
N LEU A 100 -22.49 40.89 8.14
CA LEU A 100 -21.45 40.02 7.59
C LEU A 100 -21.87 39.44 6.24
N LEU A 101 -23.08 38.89 6.15
CA LEU A 101 -23.59 38.26 4.92
C LEU A 101 -23.65 39.27 3.76
N GLU A 102 -24.24 40.44 3.98
CA GLU A 102 -24.30 41.52 2.98
C GLU A 102 -22.91 42.00 2.56
N THR A 103 -21.97 42.07 3.51
CA THR A 103 -20.60 42.48 3.24
C THR A 103 -19.87 41.51 2.33
N LEU A 104 -19.94 40.20 2.63
CA LEU A 104 -19.30 39.17 1.80
C LEU A 104 -19.93 39.09 0.40
N GLN A 105 -21.25 39.24 0.29
CA GLN A 105 -21.95 39.23 -1.00
C GLN A 105 -21.55 40.41 -1.91
N ALA A 106 -20.99 41.49 -1.35
CA ALA A 106 -20.51 42.64 -2.11
C ALA A 106 -19.08 42.46 -2.67
N MET A 107 -18.44 41.30 -2.46
CA MET A 107 -17.03 41.06 -2.82
C MET A 107 -16.85 39.88 -3.79
N PRO A 108 -17.38 39.95 -5.02
CA PRO A 108 -17.42 38.80 -5.94
C PRO A 108 -16.04 38.33 -6.44
N LYS A 109 -14.99 39.14 -6.29
CA LYS A 109 -13.63 38.84 -6.75
C LYS A 109 -12.75 38.16 -5.69
N LEU A 110 -13.29 37.83 -4.53
CA LEU A 110 -12.52 37.15 -3.50
C LEU A 110 -12.04 35.80 -4.03
N ASP A 111 -10.72 35.62 -3.99
CA ASP A 111 -10.02 34.36 -4.20
C ASP A 111 -9.73 33.68 -2.86
N VAL A 112 -9.44 34.45 -1.81
CA VAL A 112 -9.13 33.94 -0.47
C VAL A 112 -10.02 34.56 0.60
N LEU A 113 -10.75 33.74 1.35
CA LEU A 113 -11.56 34.16 2.49
C LEU A 113 -11.23 33.33 3.73
N ASN A 114 -10.85 34.00 4.82
CA ASN A 114 -10.60 33.36 6.10
C ASN A 114 -11.49 33.94 7.20
N LEU A 115 -12.42 33.12 7.70
CA LEU A 115 -13.31 33.46 8.83
C LEU A 115 -13.00 32.62 10.08
N SER A 116 -11.90 31.86 10.08
CA SER A 116 -11.61 30.87 11.12
C SER A 116 -11.50 31.48 12.53
N GLY A 117 -11.89 30.75 13.57
CA GLY A 117 -11.81 31.20 14.95
C GLY A 117 -12.78 32.33 15.32
N ASN A 118 -13.91 32.41 14.62
CA ASN A 118 -15.04 33.30 14.95
C ASN A 118 -16.25 32.47 15.37
N PRO A 119 -16.99 32.82 16.45
CA PRO A 119 -18.17 32.09 16.89
C PRO A 119 -19.40 32.32 16.00
N LEU A 120 -19.26 32.20 14.67
CA LEU A 120 -20.26 32.59 13.67
C LEU A 120 -21.67 32.05 13.97
N PHE A 121 -21.76 30.82 14.47
CA PHE A 121 -23.01 30.12 14.74
C PHE A 121 -23.27 29.88 16.24
N ALA A 122 -22.74 30.73 17.10
CA ALA A 122 -23.04 30.71 18.53
C ALA A 122 -24.32 31.51 18.86
N GLY A 123 -24.94 31.21 20.01
CA GLY A 123 -26.01 32.05 20.57
C GLY A 123 -27.21 32.26 19.63
N GLU A 124 -27.53 33.51 19.33
CA GLU A 124 -28.71 33.89 18.54
C GLU A 124 -28.57 33.59 17.04
N THR A 125 -27.35 33.44 16.52
CA THR A 125 -27.09 33.14 15.10
C THR A 125 -26.93 31.65 14.80
N ALA A 126 -27.15 30.75 15.78
CA ALA A 126 -27.02 29.31 15.60
C ALA A 126 -27.89 28.71 14.48
N ALA A 127 -28.99 29.39 14.13
CA ALA A 127 -29.90 29.00 13.04
C ALA A 127 -29.54 29.62 11.68
N GLN A 128 -28.58 30.56 11.63
CA GLN A 128 -28.23 31.26 10.40
C GLN A 128 -27.39 30.39 9.46
N SER A 129 -27.38 30.76 8.18
CA SER A 129 -26.66 30.05 7.13
C SER A 129 -25.87 30.99 6.24
N LEU A 130 -24.65 30.58 5.89
CA LEU A 130 -23.81 31.26 4.91
C LEU A 130 -24.14 30.87 3.46
N ALA A 131 -25.06 29.91 3.23
CA ALA A 131 -25.44 29.47 1.89
C ALA A 131 -25.77 30.61 0.89
N PRO A 132 -26.43 31.72 1.28
CA PRO A 132 -26.69 32.84 0.37
C PRO A 132 -25.42 33.56 -0.12
N VAL A 133 -24.31 33.46 0.60
CA VAL A 133 -23.04 34.11 0.26
C VAL A 133 -22.39 33.42 -0.94
N TRP A 134 -22.40 32.09 -0.98
CA TRP A 134 -21.65 31.29 -1.95
C TRP A 134 -22.07 31.53 -3.40
N GLN A 135 -23.33 31.91 -3.64
CA GLN A 135 -23.84 32.27 -4.96
C GLN A 135 -23.17 33.53 -5.56
N ARG A 136 -22.48 34.33 -4.74
CA ARG A 136 -21.82 35.57 -5.16
C ARG A 136 -20.30 35.45 -5.27
N LEU A 137 -19.70 34.37 -4.78
CA LEU A 137 -18.25 34.18 -4.66
C LEU A 137 -17.75 33.06 -5.60
N ASN A 138 -18.01 33.20 -6.89
CA ASN A 138 -17.65 32.18 -7.89
C ASN A 138 -16.13 32.09 -8.18
N GLU A 139 -15.37 33.13 -7.87
CA GLU A 139 -13.90 33.18 -8.05
C GLU A 139 -13.13 32.62 -6.84
N LEU A 140 -13.82 32.26 -5.75
CA LEU A 140 -13.18 31.83 -4.51
C LEU A 140 -12.37 30.54 -4.68
N GLY A 141 -11.06 30.63 -4.51
CA GLY A 141 -10.10 29.52 -4.57
C GLY A 141 -9.75 28.92 -3.21
N GLU A 142 -9.75 29.72 -2.13
CA GLU A 142 -9.40 29.28 -0.78
C GLU A 142 -10.43 29.76 0.25
N LEU A 143 -10.99 28.83 1.03
CA LEU A 143 -11.98 29.12 2.07
C LEU A 143 -11.58 28.46 3.39
N TYR A 144 -11.41 29.28 4.42
CA TYR A 144 -11.06 28.84 5.77
C TYR A 144 -12.18 29.18 6.76
N LEU A 145 -12.77 28.14 7.34
CA LEU A 145 -13.93 28.17 8.24
C LEU A 145 -13.66 27.31 9.50
N SER A 146 -12.40 27.19 9.92
CA SER A 146 -12.03 26.40 11.09
C SER A 146 -12.55 27.03 12.38
N GLU A 147 -13.00 26.24 13.36
CA GLU A 147 -13.40 26.74 14.69
C GLU A 147 -14.51 27.82 14.63
N THR A 148 -15.55 27.60 13.83
CA THR A 148 -16.68 28.54 13.71
C THR A 148 -17.96 28.12 14.44
N GLN A 149 -17.92 26.98 15.13
CA GLN A 149 -19.04 26.37 15.84
C GLN A 149 -20.22 26.00 14.93
N GLY A 150 -19.97 25.86 13.62
CA GLY A 150 -20.99 25.54 12.62
C GLY A 150 -21.23 24.04 12.44
N ALA A 151 -22.48 23.69 12.15
CA ALA A 151 -22.87 22.38 11.60
C ALA A 151 -23.00 22.45 10.07
N ALA A 152 -23.13 21.30 9.40
CA ALA A 152 -23.20 21.23 7.93
C ALA A 152 -24.28 22.15 7.33
N LYS A 153 -25.46 22.20 7.95
CA LYS A 153 -26.58 23.09 7.56
C LYS A 153 -26.25 24.58 7.59
N ASN A 154 -25.34 25.01 8.48
CA ASN A 154 -24.96 26.40 8.63
C ASN A 154 -24.12 26.87 7.43
N TYR A 155 -23.26 26.00 6.89
CA TYR A 155 -22.55 26.30 5.66
C TYR A 155 -23.43 26.11 4.42
N GLY A 156 -24.32 25.11 4.43
CA GLY A 156 -25.16 24.75 3.30
C GLY A 156 -24.35 24.23 2.11
N SER A 157 -24.99 24.14 0.93
CA SER A 157 -24.33 23.61 -0.27
C SER A 157 -23.21 24.55 -0.73
N LEU A 158 -22.00 24.01 -0.82
CA LEU A 158 -20.82 24.69 -1.36
C LEU A 158 -20.67 24.51 -2.87
N ALA A 159 -21.57 23.75 -3.51
CA ALA A 159 -21.56 23.49 -4.94
C ALA A 159 -21.40 24.72 -5.86
N PRO A 160 -21.86 25.94 -5.51
CA PRO A 160 -21.61 27.13 -6.33
C PRO A 160 -20.12 27.51 -6.47
N LEU A 161 -19.26 27.09 -5.55
CA LEU A 161 -17.84 27.48 -5.46
C LEU A 161 -16.96 26.63 -6.40
N GLN A 162 -17.22 26.68 -7.70
CA GLN A 162 -16.55 25.81 -8.69
C GLN A 162 -15.04 26.08 -8.86
N SER A 163 -14.55 27.25 -8.43
CA SER A 163 -13.13 27.61 -8.45
C SER A 163 -12.36 27.15 -7.21
N LEU A 164 -13.06 26.62 -6.20
CA LEU A 164 -12.49 26.30 -4.89
C LEU A 164 -11.49 25.16 -4.98
N LYS A 165 -10.29 25.41 -4.47
CA LYS A 165 -9.17 24.46 -4.40
C LYS A 165 -8.84 24.07 -2.96
N VAL A 166 -8.97 24.99 -2.01
CA VAL A 166 -8.65 24.74 -0.60
C VAL A 166 -9.87 25.02 0.25
N LEU A 167 -10.24 24.05 1.09
CA LEU A 167 -11.34 24.17 2.04
C LEU A 167 -10.92 23.65 3.42
N ASP A 168 -10.92 24.53 4.41
CA ASP A 168 -10.73 24.16 5.81
C ASP A 168 -12.03 24.34 6.60
N LEU A 169 -12.57 23.23 7.06
CA LEU A 169 -13.77 23.13 7.90
C LEU A 169 -13.45 22.46 9.24
N SER A 170 -12.18 22.43 9.65
CA SER A 170 -11.76 21.75 10.86
C SER A 170 -12.35 22.34 12.14
N ASN A 171 -12.41 21.54 13.21
CA ASN A 171 -12.82 21.99 14.55
C ASN A 171 -14.23 22.58 14.59
N ASN A 172 -15.18 21.88 13.99
CA ASN A 172 -16.59 22.27 13.88
C ASN A 172 -17.51 21.12 14.31
N GLN A 173 -18.80 21.23 14.02
CA GLN A 173 -19.84 20.29 14.44
C GLN A 173 -20.55 19.66 13.23
N ILE A 174 -19.79 19.35 12.17
CA ILE A 174 -20.35 18.82 10.91
C ILE A 174 -20.89 17.39 11.10
N ALA A 175 -20.25 16.57 11.95
CA ALA A 175 -20.59 15.17 12.16
C ALA A 175 -20.80 14.41 10.84
N ASN A 176 -21.71 13.43 10.80
CA ASN A 176 -21.96 12.64 9.60
C ASN A 176 -22.86 13.35 8.56
N GLU A 177 -23.08 14.67 8.68
CA GLU A 177 -23.95 15.45 7.78
C GLU A 177 -23.20 16.08 6.59
N VAL A 178 -22.01 15.60 6.25
CA VAL A 178 -21.15 16.12 5.16
C VAL A 178 -21.90 16.23 3.83
N GLY A 179 -22.88 15.37 3.56
CA GLY A 179 -23.69 15.40 2.34
C GLY A 179 -24.43 16.72 2.12
N ALA A 180 -24.77 17.47 3.17
CA ALA A 180 -25.41 18.78 3.05
C ALA A 180 -24.50 19.85 2.41
N LEU A 181 -23.19 19.62 2.40
CA LEU A 181 -22.19 20.51 1.81
C LEU A 181 -22.03 20.31 0.30
N GLU A 182 -22.46 19.15 -0.23
CA GLU A 182 -22.32 18.76 -1.65
C GLU A 182 -20.87 18.87 -2.18
N LEU A 183 -19.88 18.46 -1.37
CA LEU A 183 -18.46 18.53 -1.74
C LEU A 183 -18.14 17.69 -2.99
N ASN A 184 -18.88 16.61 -3.22
CA ASN A 184 -18.80 15.80 -4.44
C ASN A 184 -19.04 16.56 -5.76
N LYS A 185 -19.63 17.77 -5.71
CA LYS A 185 -19.82 18.65 -6.87
C LYS A 185 -18.64 19.59 -7.13
N LEU A 186 -17.61 19.59 -6.28
CA LEU A 186 -16.43 20.45 -6.39
C LEU A 186 -15.29 19.72 -7.08
N ALA A 187 -15.34 19.65 -8.41
CA ALA A 187 -14.36 18.92 -9.21
C ALA A 187 -12.93 19.51 -9.16
N GLY A 188 -12.80 20.78 -8.77
CA GLY A 188 -11.53 21.50 -8.65
C GLY A 188 -10.90 21.45 -7.26
N LEU A 189 -11.55 20.84 -6.27
CA LEU A 189 -11.07 20.85 -4.89
C LEU A 189 -9.81 19.98 -4.74
N GLU A 190 -8.73 20.58 -4.24
CA GLU A 190 -7.42 19.94 -4.09
C GLU A 190 -7.07 19.64 -2.63
N GLU A 191 -7.49 20.48 -1.69
CA GLU A 191 -7.18 20.34 -0.27
C GLU A 191 -8.46 20.48 0.57
N LEU A 192 -8.73 19.49 1.42
CA LEU A 192 -9.90 19.45 2.27
C LEU A 192 -9.51 19.08 3.70
N ASN A 193 -9.85 19.92 4.67
CA ASN A 193 -9.68 19.64 6.09
C ASN A 193 -11.05 19.54 6.78
N LEU A 194 -11.41 18.35 7.23
CA LEU A 194 -12.60 18.04 8.02
C LEU A 194 -12.22 17.46 9.41
N SER A 195 -10.99 17.69 9.87
CA SER A 195 -10.54 17.23 11.19
C SER A 195 -11.40 17.81 12.32
N LYS A 196 -11.49 17.12 13.47
CA LYS A 196 -12.22 17.60 14.67
C LYS A 196 -13.68 18.00 14.39
N ASN A 197 -14.42 17.14 13.70
CA ASN A 197 -15.84 17.39 13.37
C ASN A 197 -16.83 16.40 14.01
N GLY A 198 -16.36 15.49 14.86
CA GLY A 198 -17.22 14.49 15.50
C GLY A 198 -17.80 13.45 14.52
N MET A 199 -17.13 13.22 13.39
CA MET A 199 -17.58 12.24 12.39
C MET A 199 -17.35 10.82 12.89
N SER A 200 -18.36 9.96 12.84
CA SER A 200 -18.24 8.54 13.21
C SER A 200 -18.26 7.59 12.02
N THR A 201 -18.64 8.07 10.83
CA THR A 201 -18.65 7.30 9.58
C THR A 201 -17.87 8.01 8.48
N PHE A 202 -17.15 7.26 7.65
CA PHE A 202 -16.44 7.80 6.48
C PHE A 202 -17.43 8.17 5.36
N PRO A 203 -17.45 9.42 4.86
CA PRO A 203 -18.47 9.90 3.91
C PRO A 203 -18.01 9.74 2.46
N ALA A 204 -17.83 8.49 2.00
CA ALA A 204 -17.21 8.21 0.70
C ALA A 204 -17.95 8.85 -0.49
N THR A 205 -19.29 8.85 -0.47
CA THR A 205 -20.13 9.33 -1.58
C THR A 205 -20.32 10.85 -1.61
N GLU A 206 -19.98 11.51 -0.51
CA GLU A 206 -20.13 12.95 -0.32
C GLU A 206 -18.85 13.73 -0.69
N LEU A 207 -17.71 13.06 -0.81
CA LEU A 207 -16.42 13.66 -1.15
C LEU A 207 -16.23 13.82 -2.68
N PRO A 208 -15.36 14.74 -3.15
CA PRO A 208 -14.99 14.85 -4.56
C PRO A 208 -14.42 13.53 -5.09
N ALA A 209 -14.94 13.06 -6.24
CA ALA A 209 -14.51 11.79 -6.82
C ALA A 209 -13.08 11.82 -7.40
N GLN A 210 -12.58 13.01 -7.77
CA GLN A 210 -11.26 13.21 -8.40
C GLN A 210 -10.71 14.59 -8.04
N GLY A 211 -9.41 14.82 -8.22
CA GLY A 211 -8.77 16.14 -8.10
C GLY A 211 -8.21 16.47 -6.70
N LEU A 212 -8.79 15.89 -5.65
CA LEU A 212 -8.31 16.08 -4.29
C LEU A 212 -6.90 15.46 -4.10
N LYS A 213 -6.00 16.21 -3.47
CA LYS A 213 -4.59 15.89 -3.20
C LYS A 213 -4.32 15.73 -1.69
N SER A 214 -5.11 16.41 -0.87
CA SER A 214 -4.98 16.35 0.59
C SER A 214 -6.35 16.25 1.24
N LEU A 215 -6.50 15.29 2.16
CA LEU A 215 -7.71 15.11 2.96
C LEU A 215 -7.34 14.88 4.42
N ASP A 216 -7.65 15.84 5.28
CA ASP A 216 -7.47 15.69 6.72
C ASP A 216 -8.79 15.33 7.41
N LEU A 217 -8.85 14.11 7.96
CA LEU A 217 -9.96 13.59 8.78
C LEU A 217 -9.53 13.32 10.23
N SER A 218 -8.40 13.86 10.68
CA SER A 218 -7.85 13.62 12.01
C SER A 218 -8.80 14.07 13.15
N PHE A 219 -8.61 13.52 14.35
CA PHE A 219 -9.39 13.86 15.54
C PHE A 219 -10.92 13.77 15.35
N ASN A 220 -11.39 12.82 14.55
CA ASN A 220 -12.80 12.42 14.44
C ASN A 220 -13.04 11.10 15.19
N GLU A 221 -14.28 10.63 15.22
CA GLU A 221 -14.72 9.41 15.90
C GLU A 221 -14.84 8.21 14.94
N LEU A 222 -14.08 8.20 13.85
CA LEU A 222 -14.14 7.17 12.81
C LEU A 222 -13.67 5.82 13.35
N THR A 223 -14.52 4.79 13.24
CA THR A 223 -14.21 3.43 13.73
C THR A 223 -13.90 2.43 12.60
N GLU A 224 -14.28 2.74 11.36
CA GLU A 224 -14.08 1.90 10.17
C GLU A 224 -13.91 2.76 8.92
N ILE A 225 -12.97 2.40 8.04
CA ILE A 225 -12.84 2.91 6.67
C ILE A 225 -12.76 1.67 5.79
N SER A 226 -13.72 1.47 4.88
CA SER A 226 -13.78 0.23 4.12
C SER A 226 -12.74 0.20 2.99
N TYR A 227 -12.13 -0.96 2.77
CA TYR A 227 -11.07 -1.18 1.78
C TYR A 227 -11.49 -0.86 0.33
N VAL A 228 -12.79 -1.01 0.03
CA VAL A 228 -13.34 -0.79 -1.32
C VAL A 228 -13.32 0.69 -1.69
N GLU A 229 -13.42 1.58 -0.70
CA GLU A 229 -13.45 3.02 -0.90
C GLU A 229 -12.06 3.59 -1.17
N MET A 230 -10.98 3.01 -0.59
CA MET A 230 -9.60 3.49 -0.80
C MET A 230 -9.04 3.32 -2.22
N ASN A 231 -9.56 2.37 -3.03
CA ASN A 231 -9.07 2.18 -4.41
C ASN A 231 -9.44 3.35 -5.35
N GLU A 232 -10.42 4.18 -4.98
CA GLU A 232 -10.76 5.42 -5.69
C GLU A 232 -10.00 6.65 -5.15
N LEU A 233 -9.36 6.55 -3.98
CA LEU A 233 -8.68 7.66 -3.28
C LEU A 233 -7.19 7.81 -3.63
N ARG A 234 -6.83 7.63 -4.90
CA ARG A 234 -5.46 7.38 -5.36
C ARG A 234 -4.39 8.46 -5.07
N ILE A 235 -4.70 9.61 -4.44
CA ILE A 235 -3.75 10.73 -4.28
C ILE A 235 -3.92 11.47 -2.92
N TRP A 236 -4.51 10.88 -1.87
CA TRP A 236 -4.86 11.68 -0.66
C TRP A 236 -3.87 11.49 0.49
N GLN A 237 -3.24 12.59 0.90
CA GLN A 237 -2.43 12.68 2.11
C GLN A 237 -3.32 12.77 3.36
N LEU A 238 -3.48 11.65 4.08
CA LEU A 238 -4.27 11.59 5.31
C LEU A 238 -3.40 11.84 6.55
N HIS A 239 -3.58 12.99 7.20
CA HIS A 239 -2.88 13.30 8.45
C HIS A 239 -3.43 12.45 9.60
N LYS A 240 -2.57 11.61 10.21
CA LYS A 240 -2.95 10.69 11.29
C LYS A 240 -2.46 11.20 12.64
N GLN A 241 -3.28 11.98 13.33
CA GLN A 241 -3.19 12.12 14.78
C GLN A 241 -4.60 11.95 15.39
N GLU A 242 -4.71 10.99 16.31
CA GLU A 242 -5.87 10.71 17.18
C GLU A 242 -7.24 10.43 16.53
N ASN A 243 -7.28 9.54 15.54
CA ASN A 243 -8.49 8.74 15.33
C ASN A 243 -8.33 7.44 16.15
N GLY A 244 -9.32 7.05 16.96
CA GLY A 244 -9.41 5.70 17.57
C GLY A 244 -9.25 4.60 16.51
N PRO A 245 -9.00 3.32 16.87
CA PRO A 245 -8.23 2.35 16.08
C PRO A 245 -8.56 2.33 14.58
N VAL A 246 -7.91 3.22 13.83
CA VAL A 246 -7.93 3.25 12.38
C VAL A 246 -7.12 2.06 11.93
N ARG A 247 -7.82 1.02 11.47
CA ARG A 247 -7.23 -0.11 10.77
C ARG A 247 -6.55 0.41 9.49
N LEU A 248 -5.26 0.68 9.66
CA LEU A 248 -4.17 0.90 8.71
C LEU A 248 -4.55 1.54 7.36
N ALA A 249 -4.27 2.84 7.26
CA ALA A 249 -4.03 3.54 6.00
C ALA A 249 -2.78 2.95 5.32
N GLU A 250 -2.93 2.60 4.04
CA GLU A 250 -1.99 1.78 3.26
C GLU A 250 -0.88 2.59 2.57
N ASP A 251 -0.94 3.92 2.43
CA ASP A 251 0.06 4.65 1.62
C ASP A 251 0.58 5.93 2.27
N TYR A 252 1.68 5.79 3.00
CA TYR A 252 2.75 6.80 3.04
C TYR A 252 4.10 6.10 2.87
N GLY A 253 4.63 6.19 1.64
CA GLY A 253 6.05 6.07 1.35
C GLY A 253 6.52 4.74 0.77
N ASP A 254 6.49 4.64 -0.56
CA ASP A 254 7.14 3.63 -1.43
C ASP A 254 8.67 3.45 -1.22
N LEU A 255 9.28 4.12 -0.24
CA LEU A 255 10.68 3.93 0.16
C LEU A 255 10.88 3.65 1.66
N PHE A 256 9.90 4.00 2.49
CA PHE A 256 9.97 3.80 3.95
C PHE A 256 9.32 2.47 4.36
N ALA A 257 8.25 2.08 3.66
CA ALA A 257 7.50 0.86 3.94
C ALA A 257 8.25 -0.42 3.54
N LEU A 258 9.04 -0.46 2.46
CA LEU A 258 9.80 -1.67 2.09
C LEU A 258 10.81 -2.12 3.15
N LYS A 259 11.29 -1.19 3.99
CA LYS A 259 12.26 -1.47 5.04
C LYS A 259 11.58 -1.96 6.33
N GLU A 260 10.45 -1.37 6.71
CA GLU A 260 9.67 -1.76 7.90
C GLU A 260 8.68 -2.92 7.62
N LEU A 261 8.18 -3.12 6.41
CA LEU A 261 7.46 -4.35 5.99
C LEU A 261 8.40 -5.54 5.95
N LYS A 262 9.64 -5.38 5.46
CA LYS A 262 10.67 -6.44 5.60
C LYS A 262 10.91 -6.76 7.07
N LYS A 263 10.93 -5.74 7.94
CA LYS A 263 11.12 -5.91 9.38
C LYS A 263 9.92 -6.60 10.06
N LEU A 264 8.67 -6.22 9.75
CA LEU A 264 7.45 -6.87 10.24
C LEU A 264 7.27 -8.30 9.68
N GLN A 265 7.69 -8.55 8.44
CA GLN A 265 7.74 -9.86 7.82
C GLN A 265 8.85 -10.75 8.44
N CYS A 266 9.95 -10.16 8.92
CA CYS A 266 11.00 -10.87 9.66
C CYS A 266 10.66 -11.08 11.15
N ASP A 267 9.96 -10.13 11.79
CA ASP A 267 9.81 -10.11 13.26
C ASP A 267 8.54 -10.81 13.76
N SER A 268 7.41 -10.75 13.03
CA SER A 268 6.14 -11.40 13.44
C SER A 268 5.08 -11.49 12.31
N PRO A 269 5.20 -12.46 11.37
CA PRO A 269 4.24 -12.66 10.27
C PRO A 269 2.78 -12.87 10.71
N SER A 270 2.58 -13.40 11.92
CA SER A 270 1.26 -13.69 12.51
C SER A 270 0.47 -12.42 12.85
N GLN A 271 1.11 -11.26 13.01
CA GLN A 271 0.48 -10.00 13.39
C GLN A 271 -0.11 -9.20 12.22
N LEU A 272 0.11 -9.63 10.97
CA LEU A 272 -0.50 -8.99 9.81
C LEU A 272 -2.03 -9.21 9.81
N PRO A 273 -2.85 -8.17 9.57
CA PRO A 273 -4.29 -8.34 9.39
C PRO A 273 -4.60 -9.29 8.23
N GLU A 274 -5.58 -10.18 8.42
CA GLU A 274 -5.93 -11.24 7.46
C GLU A 274 -6.29 -10.71 6.05
N GLY A 275 -6.96 -9.56 5.98
CA GLY A 275 -7.27 -8.90 4.70
C GLY A 275 -6.01 -8.44 3.95
N LEU A 276 -5.02 -7.91 4.68
CA LEU A 276 -3.75 -7.47 4.10
C LEU A 276 -2.90 -8.66 3.66
N LYS A 277 -2.85 -9.74 4.44
CA LYS A 277 -2.21 -11.02 4.02
C LYS A 277 -2.77 -11.49 2.68
N LYS A 278 -4.11 -11.60 2.58
CA LYS A 278 -4.79 -12.02 1.35
C LYS A 278 -4.57 -11.08 0.16
N ARG A 279 -4.48 -9.76 0.38
CA ARG A 279 -4.17 -8.80 -0.70
C ARG A 279 -2.73 -8.94 -1.17
N LEU A 280 -1.77 -8.98 -0.24
CA LEU A 280 -0.34 -9.14 -0.55
C LEU A 280 -0.09 -10.46 -1.29
N GLU A 281 -0.72 -11.54 -0.84
CA GLU A 281 -0.73 -12.83 -1.54
C GLU A 281 -1.28 -12.70 -2.96
N ARG A 282 -2.43 -12.04 -3.14
CA ARG A 282 -3.03 -11.83 -4.47
C ARG A 282 -2.13 -10.99 -5.38
N MET A 283 -1.59 -9.88 -4.90
CA MET A 283 -0.70 -9.01 -5.68
C MET A 283 0.62 -9.70 -6.04
N ALA A 284 1.18 -10.48 -5.12
CA ALA A 284 2.35 -11.32 -5.40
C ALA A 284 2.01 -12.38 -6.45
N GLN A 285 0.82 -12.97 -6.36
CA GLN A 285 0.33 -13.97 -7.32
C GLN A 285 0.14 -13.36 -8.71
N ASP A 286 -0.45 -12.17 -8.81
CA ASP A 286 -0.66 -11.45 -10.07
C ASP A 286 0.68 -11.08 -10.74
N ARG A 287 1.64 -10.56 -9.98
CA ARG A 287 3.00 -10.28 -10.47
C ARG A 287 3.72 -11.54 -10.95
N LEU A 288 3.63 -12.62 -10.18
CA LEU A 288 4.19 -13.92 -10.57
C LEU A 288 3.54 -14.44 -11.86
N HIS A 289 2.22 -14.29 -12.02
CA HIS A 289 1.51 -14.64 -13.26
C HIS A 289 1.94 -13.79 -14.46
N GLU A 290 2.28 -12.53 -14.27
CA GLU A 290 2.83 -11.68 -15.33
C GLU A 290 4.26 -12.10 -15.72
N GLN A 291 5.14 -12.33 -14.74
CA GLN A 291 6.50 -12.82 -14.99
C GLN A 291 6.50 -14.18 -15.69
N ARG A 292 5.58 -15.09 -15.31
CA ARG A 292 5.33 -16.36 -16.00
C ARG A 292 5.02 -16.18 -17.47
N ARG A 293 4.08 -15.27 -17.78
CA ARG A 293 3.66 -14.99 -19.17
C ARG A 293 4.84 -14.45 -19.97
N SER A 294 5.64 -13.55 -19.39
CA SER A 294 6.84 -13.01 -20.03
C SER A 294 7.90 -14.09 -20.31
N ALA A 295 8.24 -14.90 -19.30
CA ALA A 295 9.24 -15.97 -19.44
C ALA A 295 8.83 -17.04 -20.46
N CYS A 296 7.54 -17.36 -20.54
CA CYS A 296 7.02 -18.28 -21.56
C CYS A 296 7.20 -17.75 -22.99
N ALA A 297 6.95 -16.45 -23.21
CA ALA A 297 7.12 -15.83 -24.52
C ALA A 297 8.58 -15.89 -25.00
N GLU A 298 9.54 -15.71 -24.10
CA GLU A 298 10.98 -15.79 -24.41
C GLU A 298 11.44 -17.21 -24.80
N PHE A 299 10.79 -18.24 -24.29
CA PHE A 299 11.12 -19.64 -24.61
C PHE A 299 10.52 -20.15 -25.93
N GLY A 300 9.74 -19.33 -26.64
CA GLY A 300 9.11 -19.72 -27.92
C GLY A 300 8.11 -20.86 -27.79
N LEU A 301 7.56 -21.09 -26.60
CA LEU A 301 6.59 -22.16 -26.35
C LEU A 301 5.17 -21.62 -26.57
N GLY A 302 4.48 -22.16 -27.58
CA GLY A 302 3.08 -21.83 -27.89
C GLY A 302 2.15 -22.16 -26.71
N SER A 303 1.42 -21.14 -26.26
CA SER A 303 0.44 -21.13 -25.16
C SER A 303 0.90 -21.77 -23.83
N CYS A 304 1.39 -20.93 -22.92
CA CYS A 304 1.35 -21.27 -21.49
C CYS A 304 -0.03 -20.92 -20.93
N ASP A 305 -0.96 -21.87 -20.93
CA ASP A 305 -2.18 -21.72 -20.15
C ASP A 305 -1.80 -21.65 -18.66
N SER A 306 -2.21 -20.58 -17.98
CA SER A 306 -1.99 -20.34 -16.54
C SER A 306 -0.53 -20.19 -16.05
N GLY A 307 0.46 -20.10 -16.95
CA GLY A 307 1.88 -19.98 -16.58
C GLY A 307 2.57 -21.31 -16.24
N VAL A 308 2.00 -22.42 -16.68
CA VAL A 308 2.61 -23.76 -16.66
C VAL A 308 3.24 -24.02 -18.02
N MET A 309 4.52 -24.41 -18.04
CA MET A 309 5.21 -24.84 -19.24
C MET A 309 5.13 -26.37 -19.35
N THR A 310 4.56 -26.89 -20.44
CA THR A 310 4.51 -28.35 -20.68
C THR A 310 5.51 -28.72 -21.76
N ASP A 311 6.43 -29.64 -21.45
CA ASP A 311 7.30 -30.22 -22.46
C ASP A 311 6.51 -31.19 -23.36
N PRO A 312 6.43 -30.96 -24.68
CA PRO A 312 5.58 -31.76 -25.56
C PRO A 312 6.11 -33.19 -25.76
N VAL A 313 7.39 -33.43 -25.50
CA VAL A 313 8.02 -34.74 -25.70
C VAL A 313 7.82 -35.61 -24.48
N SER A 314 8.11 -35.13 -23.28
CA SER A 314 7.96 -35.91 -22.05
C SER A 314 6.57 -35.80 -21.43
N GLY A 315 5.84 -34.72 -21.70
CA GLY A 315 4.61 -34.37 -20.97
C GLY A 315 4.87 -33.76 -19.60
N MET A 316 6.12 -33.50 -19.24
CA MET A 316 6.48 -32.89 -17.96
C MET A 316 6.00 -31.44 -17.89
N GLN A 317 5.39 -31.09 -16.76
CA GLN A 317 4.95 -29.73 -16.47
C GLN A 317 5.98 -29.03 -15.59
N PHE A 318 6.23 -27.76 -15.87
CA PHE A 318 7.19 -26.92 -15.15
C PHE A 318 6.54 -25.60 -14.73
N MET A 319 6.90 -25.15 -13.54
CA MET A 319 6.52 -23.86 -12.97
C MET A 319 7.70 -22.90 -13.11
N TYR A 320 7.42 -21.67 -13.53
CA TYR A 320 8.39 -20.59 -13.48
C TYR A 320 8.66 -20.21 -12.03
N ILE A 321 9.94 -20.19 -11.69
CA ILE A 321 10.48 -19.77 -10.40
C ILE A 321 11.22 -18.45 -10.63
N PRO A 322 10.71 -17.32 -10.11
CA PRO A 322 11.41 -16.05 -10.22
C PRO A 322 12.74 -16.12 -9.47
N GLY A 323 13.75 -15.45 -10.00
CA GLY A 323 15.02 -15.30 -9.29
C GLY A 323 14.87 -14.35 -8.10
N GLY A 324 15.68 -14.56 -7.07
CA GLY A 324 15.62 -13.77 -5.86
C GLY A 324 16.59 -14.27 -4.80
N CYS A 325 16.63 -13.57 -3.67
CA CYS A 325 17.47 -13.93 -2.53
C CYS A 325 16.62 -14.38 -1.35
N PHE A 326 17.13 -15.32 -0.56
CA PHE A 326 16.49 -15.85 0.64
C PHE A 326 17.54 -16.30 1.67
N ASP A 327 17.11 -16.43 2.92
CA ASP A 327 17.93 -17.00 3.98
C ASP A 327 17.82 -18.53 3.94
N MET A 328 18.91 -19.19 3.53
CA MET A 328 19.01 -20.64 3.40
C MET A 328 19.47 -21.27 4.70
N GLY A 329 18.84 -22.39 5.09
CA GLY A 329 19.16 -23.13 6.31
C GLY A 329 18.29 -22.81 7.53
N SER A 330 18.73 -23.27 8.69
CA SER A 330 18.04 -23.11 9.98
C SER A 330 19.01 -23.20 11.16
N ASP A 331 18.61 -22.66 12.30
CA ASP A 331 19.35 -22.81 13.55
C ASP A 331 18.96 -24.07 14.36
N GLU A 332 18.08 -24.93 13.84
CA GLU A 332 17.58 -26.11 14.55
C GLU A 332 18.62 -27.24 14.62
N ASN A 333 19.39 -27.46 13.55
CA ASN A 333 20.37 -28.56 13.46
C ASN A 333 21.71 -28.08 12.90
N ASP A 334 22.80 -28.73 13.31
CA ASP A 334 24.16 -28.33 12.90
C ASP A 334 24.41 -28.42 11.39
N ASP A 335 23.75 -29.34 10.71
CA ASP A 335 23.87 -29.53 9.25
C ASP A 335 23.09 -28.50 8.42
N GLU A 336 22.24 -27.71 9.10
CA GLU A 336 21.40 -26.67 8.53
C GLU A 336 21.98 -25.27 8.79
N LYS A 337 23.11 -25.20 9.51
CA LYS A 337 23.78 -23.97 9.96
C LYS A 337 25.01 -23.63 9.12
N PRO A 338 25.42 -22.34 9.11
CA PRO A 338 24.64 -21.20 9.56
C PRO A 338 23.52 -20.87 8.57
N VAL A 339 22.49 -20.16 9.05
CA VAL A 339 21.59 -19.44 8.17
C VAL A 339 22.40 -18.42 7.38
N HIS A 340 22.28 -18.42 6.05
CA HIS A 340 23.06 -17.54 5.17
C HIS A 340 22.24 -17.08 3.96
N GLU A 341 22.48 -15.85 3.51
CA GLU A 341 21.78 -15.27 2.37
C GLU A 341 22.28 -15.90 1.06
N VAL A 342 21.36 -16.44 0.27
CA VAL A 342 21.62 -17.03 -1.05
C VAL A 342 20.71 -16.38 -2.08
N CYS A 343 21.25 -16.06 -3.25
CA CYS A 343 20.51 -15.58 -4.41
C CYS A 343 20.53 -16.62 -5.52
N VAL A 344 19.36 -16.93 -6.09
CA VAL A 344 19.22 -17.82 -7.25
C VAL A 344 18.69 -17.03 -8.45
N ASN A 345 19.17 -17.38 -9.64
CA ASN A 345 18.62 -16.86 -10.88
C ASN A 345 17.18 -17.38 -11.08
N ALA A 346 16.45 -16.81 -12.03
CA ALA A 346 15.18 -17.37 -12.43
C ALA A 346 15.39 -18.67 -13.22
N PHE A 347 14.51 -19.65 -13.01
CA PHE A 347 14.53 -20.95 -13.68
C PHE A 347 13.13 -21.55 -13.75
N TRP A 348 12.99 -22.66 -14.47
CA TRP A 348 11.80 -23.50 -14.44
C TRP A 348 12.06 -24.72 -13.57
N MET A 349 11.12 -25.09 -12.71
CA MET A 349 11.19 -26.31 -11.92
C MET A 349 10.01 -27.22 -12.22
N GLY A 350 10.24 -28.52 -12.30
CA GLY A 350 9.19 -29.52 -12.49
C GLY A 350 8.09 -29.31 -11.45
N LYS A 351 6.84 -29.22 -11.90
CA LYS A 351 5.67 -29.03 -11.04
C LYS A 351 5.51 -30.18 -10.04
N TYR A 352 5.94 -31.37 -10.47
CA TYR A 352 5.93 -32.62 -9.74
C TYR A 352 7.32 -33.27 -9.79
N GLU A 353 7.53 -34.28 -8.94
CA GLU A 353 8.57 -35.29 -9.11
C GLU A 353 8.45 -35.94 -10.51
N VAL A 354 9.56 -36.45 -11.05
CA VAL A 354 9.52 -37.22 -12.31
C VAL A 354 8.67 -38.47 -12.08
N THR A 355 7.65 -38.66 -12.92
CA THR A 355 6.73 -39.78 -12.75
C THR A 355 7.23 -41.07 -13.41
N GLN A 356 6.69 -42.21 -13.01
CA GLN A 356 7.01 -43.51 -13.61
C GLN A 356 6.70 -43.56 -15.11
N GLY A 357 5.60 -42.93 -15.54
CA GLY A 357 5.26 -42.84 -16.97
C GLY A 357 6.28 -42.01 -17.75
N GLN A 358 6.70 -40.87 -17.19
CA GLN A 358 7.72 -40.01 -17.80
C GLN A 358 9.08 -40.72 -17.87
N TRP A 359 9.48 -41.40 -16.79
CA TRP A 359 10.69 -42.20 -16.74
C TRP A 359 10.68 -43.30 -17.81
N ARG A 360 9.60 -44.09 -17.88
CA ARG A 360 9.45 -45.18 -18.85
C ARG A 360 9.53 -44.66 -20.29
N LYS A 361 8.94 -43.50 -20.57
CA LYS A 361 8.97 -42.86 -21.90
C LYS A 361 10.39 -42.51 -22.37
N VAL A 362 11.28 -42.12 -21.45
CA VAL A 362 12.66 -41.71 -21.78
C VAL A 362 13.64 -42.88 -21.69
N MET A 363 13.49 -43.75 -20.69
CA MET A 363 14.47 -44.80 -20.37
C MET A 363 14.08 -46.18 -20.91
N GLY A 364 12.81 -46.39 -21.26
CA GLY A 364 12.30 -47.65 -21.81
C GLY A 364 11.91 -48.71 -20.76
N GLY A 365 12.17 -48.47 -19.48
CA GLY A 365 11.82 -49.39 -18.37
C GLY A 365 11.36 -48.61 -17.13
N ASN A 366 10.97 -49.30 -16.06
CA ASN A 366 10.54 -48.68 -14.80
C ASN A 366 11.24 -49.36 -13.61
N PRO A 367 12.19 -48.69 -12.93
CA PRO A 367 12.91 -49.27 -11.81
C PRO A 367 12.13 -49.23 -10.49
N ALA A 368 11.03 -48.47 -10.44
CA ALA A 368 10.24 -48.24 -9.24
C ALA A 368 9.84 -49.55 -8.55
N LYS A 369 10.00 -49.60 -7.24
CA LYS A 369 9.45 -50.65 -6.36
C LYS A 369 7.92 -50.59 -6.33
N PHE A 370 7.32 -49.39 -6.28
CA PHE A 370 5.89 -49.18 -6.15
C PHE A 370 5.24 -48.87 -7.50
N GLN A 371 5.12 -49.89 -8.37
CA GLN A 371 4.57 -49.72 -9.73
C GLN A 371 3.03 -49.67 -9.74
N LYS A 372 2.47 -48.55 -9.26
CA LYS A 372 1.02 -48.38 -9.05
C LYS A 372 0.31 -47.57 -10.14
N GLY A 373 1.05 -46.80 -10.94
CA GLY A 373 0.49 -45.96 -11.98
C GLY A 373 1.54 -45.05 -12.61
N ASP A 374 1.22 -44.47 -13.77
CA ASP A 374 2.13 -43.60 -14.52
C ASP A 374 2.30 -42.21 -13.91
N ASP A 375 1.40 -41.84 -13.00
CA ASP A 375 1.35 -40.59 -12.23
C ASP A 375 2.00 -40.71 -10.84
N TYR A 376 2.55 -41.86 -10.47
CA TYR A 376 3.37 -42.01 -9.27
C TYR A 376 4.80 -41.53 -9.53
N PRO A 377 5.53 -41.05 -8.51
CA PRO A 377 6.94 -40.71 -8.67
C PRO A 377 7.74 -41.96 -9.03
N VAL A 378 8.76 -41.78 -9.87
CA VAL A 378 9.77 -42.81 -10.04
C VAL A 378 10.69 -42.81 -8.82
N GLU A 379 10.89 -43.98 -8.24
CA GLU A 379 11.87 -44.23 -7.18
C GLU A 379 12.76 -45.42 -7.55
N GLN A 380 13.65 -45.87 -6.65
CA GLN A 380 14.71 -46.84 -6.94
C GLN A 380 15.70 -46.34 -8.02
N VAL A 381 15.95 -45.04 -8.04
CA VAL A 381 16.86 -44.40 -9.00
C VAL A 381 18.06 -43.81 -8.29
N SER A 382 19.25 -44.13 -8.82
CA SER A 382 20.50 -43.52 -8.37
C SER A 382 20.73 -42.15 -9.00
N TRP A 383 21.60 -41.34 -8.38
CA TRP A 383 21.99 -40.04 -8.95
C TRP A 383 22.58 -40.20 -10.36
N LYS A 384 23.32 -41.29 -10.62
CA LYS A 384 23.89 -41.59 -11.94
C LYS A 384 22.80 -41.87 -12.98
N GLU A 385 21.81 -42.69 -12.64
CA GLU A 385 20.68 -42.98 -13.53
C GLU A 385 19.83 -41.73 -13.77
N ALA A 386 19.71 -40.84 -12.79
CA ALA A 386 19.08 -39.53 -12.97
C ALA A 386 19.81 -38.68 -14.04
N GLN A 387 21.14 -38.66 -14.04
CA GLN A 387 21.92 -37.98 -15.09
C GLN A 387 21.75 -38.62 -16.48
N GLU A 388 21.64 -39.94 -16.54
CA GLU A 388 21.35 -40.65 -17.80
C GLU A 388 19.96 -40.31 -18.34
N PHE A 389 18.94 -40.27 -17.47
CA PHE A 389 17.60 -39.80 -17.81
C PHE A 389 17.63 -38.37 -18.36
N ILE A 390 18.31 -37.44 -17.67
CA ILE A 390 18.48 -36.04 -18.10
C ILE A 390 19.15 -35.96 -19.48
N THR A 391 20.20 -36.75 -19.71
CA THR A 391 20.96 -36.76 -20.98
C THR A 391 20.09 -37.23 -22.13
N LYS A 392 19.34 -38.32 -21.94
CA LYS A 392 18.40 -38.82 -22.97
C LYS A 392 17.27 -37.84 -23.21
N LEU A 393 16.66 -37.30 -22.16
CA LEU A 393 15.59 -36.32 -22.28
C LEU A 393 16.07 -35.07 -23.04
N THR A 394 17.23 -34.53 -22.68
CA THR A 394 17.86 -33.40 -23.37
C THR A 394 18.09 -33.69 -24.85
N SER A 395 18.52 -34.91 -25.19
CA SER A 395 18.72 -35.34 -26.58
C SER A 395 17.40 -35.44 -27.37
N MET A 396 16.31 -35.81 -26.70
CA MET A 396 14.99 -35.93 -27.31
C MET A 396 14.28 -34.59 -27.52
N THR A 397 14.52 -33.60 -26.64
CA THR A 397 13.79 -32.32 -26.65
C THR A 397 14.60 -31.14 -27.17
N GLY A 398 15.93 -31.24 -27.17
CA GLY A 398 16.85 -30.11 -27.41
C GLY A 398 16.95 -29.11 -26.24
N LYS A 399 16.27 -29.35 -25.11
CA LYS A 399 16.28 -28.49 -23.92
C LYS A 399 17.28 -29.00 -22.87
N LYS A 400 18.00 -28.09 -22.21
CA LYS A 400 19.05 -28.42 -21.23
C LYS A 400 18.48 -28.62 -19.82
N PHE A 401 17.99 -29.82 -19.53
CA PHE A 401 17.52 -30.15 -18.18
C PHE A 401 18.68 -30.43 -17.22
N SER A 402 18.44 -30.26 -15.92
CA SER A 402 19.36 -30.68 -14.85
C SER A 402 18.59 -31.06 -13.59
N LEU A 403 19.28 -31.68 -12.63
CA LEU A 403 18.81 -31.70 -11.23
C LEU A 403 18.91 -30.28 -10.65
N PRO A 404 18.03 -29.91 -9.70
CA PRO A 404 18.15 -28.63 -9.01
C PRO A 404 19.46 -28.56 -8.23
N ALA A 405 20.05 -27.37 -8.16
CA ALA A 405 20.97 -27.07 -7.07
C ALA A 405 20.22 -27.14 -5.73
N GLU A 406 20.91 -27.47 -4.65
CA GLU A 406 20.28 -27.52 -3.33
C GLU A 406 19.64 -26.19 -2.94
N ALA A 407 20.28 -25.08 -3.30
CA ALA A 407 19.75 -23.74 -3.10
C ALA A 407 18.51 -23.44 -3.95
N GLU A 408 18.49 -23.85 -5.22
CA GLU A 408 17.31 -23.75 -6.08
C GLU A 408 16.14 -24.54 -5.49
N TRP A 409 16.42 -25.74 -4.96
CA TRP A 409 15.42 -26.59 -4.33
C TRP A 409 14.84 -25.94 -3.06
N GLU A 410 15.68 -25.45 -2.14
CA GLU A 410 15.18 -24.82 -0.90
C GLU A 410 14.42 -23.52 -1.19
N TYR A 411 14.96 -22.68 -2.09
CA TYR A 411 14.30 -21.46 -2.53
C TYR A 411 12.90 -21.75 -3.09
N ALA A 412 12.81 -22.74 -3.99
CA ALA A 412 11.57 -23.12 -4.63
C ALA A 412 10.59 -23.77 -3.64
N CYS A 413 11.06 -24.58 -2.69
CA CYS A 413 10.25 -25.17 -1.62
C CYS A 413 9.61 -24.08 -0.74
N ARG A 414 10.42 -23.13 -0.27
CA ARG A 414 9.98 -22.03 0.62
C ARG A 414 9.03 -21.07 -0.08
N ALA A 415 9.27 -20.78 -1.36
CA ALA A 415 8.44 -19.93 -2.20
C ALA A 415 8.09 -18.56 -1.55
N GLY A 416 9.05 -17.97 -0.84
CA GLY A 416 8.89 -16.70 -0.12
C GLY A 416 8.26 -16.82 1.28
N GLY A 417 7.86 -18.01 1.71
CA GLY A 417 7.31 -18.29 3.04
C GLY A 417 8.36 -18.80 4.04
N SER A 418 7.98 -18.78 5.32
CA SER A 418 8.76 -19.27 6.46
C SER A 418 8.20 -20.55 7.09
N GLY A 419 7.27 -21.22 6.39
CA GLY A 419 6.63 -22.43 6.89
C GLY A 419 7.63 -23.55 7.17
N ARG A 420 7.33 -24.38 8.17
CA ARG A 420 8.16 -25.54 8.55
C ARG A 420 8.29 -26.55 7.40
N TYR A 421 7.27 -26.65 6.56
CA TYR A 421 7.17 -27.52 5.38
C TYR A 421 6.97 -26.67 4.12
N CYS A 422 7.19 -27.28 2.95
CA CYS A 422 6.98 -26.58 1.69
C CYS A 422 5.48 -26.36 1.46
N GLY A 423 5.01 -25.11 1.63
CA GLY A 423 3.61 -24.74 1.46
C GLY A 423 2.83 -24.52 2.77
N GLY A 424 3.42 -24.73 3.95
CA GLY A 424 2.74 -24.46 5.22
C GLY A 424 3.41 -25.06 6.45
N ASP A 425 2.72 -25.00 7.59
CA ASP A 425 3.18 -25.54 8.87
C ASP A 425 2.52 -26.88 9.24
N ASP A 426 1.43 -27.26 8.55
CA ASP A 426 0.74 -28.53 8.75
C ASP A 426 1.25 -29.59 7.75
N PRO A 427 1.98 -30.62 8.20
CA PRO A 427 2.50 -31.66 7.31
C PRO A 427 1.38 -32.50 6.67
N ASP A 428 0.19 -32.60 7.28
CA ASP A 428 -0.89 -33.39 6.71
C ASP A 428 -1.51 -32.75 5.46
N LEU A 429 -1.41 -31.42 5.31
CA LEU A 429 -1.90 -30.71 4.13
C LEU A 429 -0.91 -30.80 2.96
N VAL A 430 0.39 -30.79 3.25
CA VAL A 430 1.42 -30.58 2.22
C VAL A 430 2.29 -31.81 1.92
N ALA A 431 2.27 -32.84 2.77
CA ALA A 431 3.21 -33.96 2.66
C ALA A 431 2.56 -35.34 2.76
N TRP A 432 3.07 -36.27 1.94
CA TRP A 432 2.94 -37.70 2.17
C TRP A 432 4.13 -38.18 3.00
N TYR A 433 3.91 -38.48 4.28
CA TYR A 433 4.96 -38.91 5.21
C TYR A 433 4.50 -40.14 6.00
N ASP A 434 5.33 -40.67 6.89
CA ASP A 434 5.03 -41.95 7.58
C ASP A 434 3.66 -41.98 8.28
N GLY A 435 3.22 -40.85 8.83
CA GLY A 435 1.96 -40.70 9.56
C GLY A 435 0.70 -40.80 8.70
N ASN A 436 0.78 -40.53 7.39
CA ASN A 436 -0.40 -40.47 6.52
C ASN A 436 -0.27 -41.22 5.18
N SER A 437 0.93 -41.71 4.83
CA SER A 437 1.17 -42.35 3.53
C SER A 437 0.72 -43.81 3.45
N GLY A 438 0.53 -44.46 4.61
CA GLY A 438 0.32 -45.91 4.68
C GLY A 438 1.54 -46.71 4.20
N GLY A 439 2.74 -46.14 4.29
CA GLY A 439 4.00 -46.81 3.95
C GLY A 439 4.22 -46.98 2.44
N ASN A 440 3.66 -46.10 1.61
CA ASN A 440 3.75 -46.17 0.16
C ASN A 440 3.87 -44.77 -0.48
N THR A 441 4.42 -44.72 -1.70
CA THR A 441 4.30 -43.55 -2.59
C THR A 441 2.84 -43.33 -2.99
N HIS A 442 2.50 -42.08 -3.32
CA HIS A 442 1.19 -41.66 -3.81
C HIS A 442 1.32 -40.98 -5.19
N PRO A 443 0.22 -40.84 -5.95
CA PRO A 443 0.22 -40.03 -7.17
C PRO A 443 0.71 -38.62 -6.88
N VAL A 444 1.53 -38.07 -7.78
CA VAL A 444 2.03 -36.70 -7.65
C VAL A 444 0.87 -35.70 -7.68
N GLY A 445 0.98 -34.63 -6.89
CA GLY A 445 -0.03 -33.58 -6.79
C GLY A 445 -1.20 -33.91 -5.89
N GLY A 446 -1.11 -34.97 -5.07
CA GLY A 446 -2.16 -35.38 -4.13
C GLY A 446 -2.26 -34.50 -2.88
N LYS A 447 -1.26 -33.65 -2.62
CA LYS A 447 -1.20 -32.70 -1.50
C LYS A 447 -1.24 -31.25 -1.99
N GLU A 448 -1.43 -30.31 -1.06
CA GLU A 448 -1.45 -28.89 -1.37
C GLU A 448 -0.12 -28.42 -1.98
N LYS A 449 -0.21 -27.42 -2.86
CA LYS A 449 0.95 -26.82 -3.53
C LYS A 449 1.45 -25.61 -2.76
N ASN A 450 2.74 -25.31 -2.90
CA ASN A 450 3.29 -24.05 -2.38
C ASN A 450 2.91 -22.84 -3.25
N PHE A 451 3.37 -21.65 -2.86
CA PHE A 451 3.07 -20.39 -3.55
C PHE A 451 3.53 -20.37 -5.03
N PHE A 452 4.64 -21.04 -5.35
CA PHE A 452 5.09 -21.21 -6.73
C PHE A 452 4.30 -22.29 -7.49
N GLY A 453 3.36 -22.98 -6.86
CA GLY A 453 2.52 -24.00 -7.47
C GLY A 453 3.21 -25.35 -7.65
N LEU A 454 4.29 -25.59 -6.91
CA LEU A 454 4.98 -26.87 -6.83
C LEU A 454 4.28 -27.76 -5.81
N HIS A 455 4.13 -29.04 -6.14
CA HIS A 455 3.57 -30.06 -5.25
C HIS A 455 4.66 -31.00 -4.76
N ASP A 456 4.38 -31.70 -3.66
CA ASP A 456 5.19 -32.80 -3.11
C ASP A 456 6.65 -32.42 -2.84
N MET A 457 6.90 -31.13 -2.56
CA MET A 457 8.24 -30.67 -2.14
C MET A 457 8.55 -31.10 -0.69
N SER A 458 7.53 -31.54 0.06
CA SER A 458 7.66 -32.20 1.36
C SER A 458 7.02 -33.59 1.27
N GLY A 459 7.76 -34.64 1.62
CA GLY A 459 7.27 -36.03 1.59
C GLY A 459 7.28 -36.67 0.20
N ASN A 460 6.41 -37.66 0.02
CA ASN A 460 6.33 -38.58 -1.14
C ASN A 460 7.66 -39.29 -1.41
N VAL A 461 8.58 -38.73 -2.20
CA VAL A 461 9.95 -39.27 -2.31
C VAL A 461 11.01 -38.20 -2.08
N TRP A 462 12.16 -38.65 -1.56
CA TRP A 462 13.36 -37.82 -1.50
C TRP A 462 13.77 -37.41 -2.92
N GLU A 463 14.28 -36.20 -3.09
CA GLU A 463 14.67 -35.68 -4.39
C GLU A 463 16.19 -35.47 -4.47
N TRP A 464 16.82 -36.08 -5.48
CA TRP A 464 18.23 -35.84 -5.79
C TRP A 464 18.49 -34.38 -6.19
N CYS A 465 19.50 -33.77 -5.58
CA CYS A 465 20.07 -32.48 -6.01
C CYS A 465 21.40 -32.66 -6.74
N SER A 466 21.84 -31.62 -7.45
CA SER A 466 23.08 -31.62 -8.22
C SER A 466 24.33 -31.62 -7.34
N ASP A 467 24.24 -31.03 -6.16
CA ASP A 467 25.34 -30.67 -5.28
C ASP A 467 26.00 -31.90 -4.67
N TRP A 468 27.32 -31.81 -4.49
CA TRP A 468 27.97 -32.66 -3.49
C TRP A 468 27.50 -32.22 -2.10
N TYR A 469 27.22 -33.18 -1.23
CA TYR A 469 26.90 -32.90 0.16
C TYR A 469 28.19 -32.58 0.93
N GLY A 470 28.20 -31.42 1.57
CA GLY A 470 29.23 -31.00 2.51
C GLY A 470 28.57 -30.46 3.77
N LYS A 471 28.83 -31.13 4.90
CA LYS A 471 28.24 -30.76 6.20
C LYS A 471 28.50 -29.30 6.57
N ASP A 472 29.73 -28.84 6.39
CA ASP A 472 30.13 -27.48 6.76
C ASP A 472 30.00 -26.47 5.59
N TYR A 473 29.39 -26.86 4.45
CA TYR A 473 29.40 -26.06 3.24
C TYR A 473 28.72 -24.69 3.42
N TYR A 474 27.63 -24.64 4.20
CA TYR A 474 26.86 -23.41 4.44
C TYR A 474 27.73 -22.27 5.01
N ALA A 475 28.76 -22.58 5.81
CA ALA A 475 29.66 -21.58 6.38
C ALA A 475 30.56 -20.89 5.33
N SER A 476 30.68 -21.48 4.14
CA SER A 476 31.54 -21.01 3.04
C SER A 476 30.79 -20.87 1.71
N SER A 477 29.46 -21.01 1.73
CA SER A 477 28.61 -20.99 0.55
C SER A 477 28.69 -19.61 -0.12
N PRO A 478 28.94 -19.52 -1.44
CA PRO A 478 28.86 -18.26 -2.15
C PRO A 478 27.41 -17.78 -2.21
N LYS A 479 27.25 -16.45 -2.18
CA LYS A 479 25.93 -15.82 -2.21
C LYS A 479 25.14 -16.14 -3.49
N ASP A 480 25.77 -15.99 -4.65
CA ASP A 480 25.05 -16.05 -5.93
C ASP A 480 25.18 -17.44 -6.58
N ASN A 481 24.04 -18.12 -6.75
CA ASN A 481 23.88 -19.43 -7.39
C ASN A 481 24.88 -20.50 -6.89
N PRO A 482 24.90 -20.82 -5.59
CA PRO A 482 25.78 -21.86 -5.05
C PRO A 482 25.43 -23.24 -5.63
N THR A 483 26.46 -24.04 -5.91
CA THR A 483 26.35 -25.38 -6.52
C THR A 483 26.98 -26.48 -5.66
N GLY A 484 27.17 -26.20 -4.37
CA GLY A 484 27.83 -27.10 -3.43
C GLY A 484 29.36 -27.11 -3.56
N PRO A 485 30.05 -27.90 -2.72
CA PRO A 485 31.48 -28.16 -2.83
C PRO A 485 31.84 -28.77 -4.19
N GLU A 486 33.06 -28.52 -4.67
CA GLU A 486 33.53 -29.08 -5.94
C GLU A 486 33.57 -30.62 -5.95
N ARG A 487 33.75 -31.25 -4.78
CA ARG A 487 33.90 -32.71 -4.61
C ARG A 487 33.25 -33.17 -3.31
N GLY A 488 32.80 -34.43 -3.28
CA GLY A 488 32.27 -35.08 -2.07
C GLY A 488 32.08 -36.59 -2.25
N GLY A 489 31.78 -37.27 -1.14
CA GLY A 489 31.43 -38.70 -1.15
C GLY A 489 29.93 -38.97 -1.34
N TYR A 490 29.10 -37.96 -1.11
CA TYR A 490 27.64 -38.05 -1.07
C TYR A 490 27.03 -36.91 -1.88
N ARG A 491 25.89 -37.13 -2.53
CA ARG A 491 25.07 -36.09 -3.16
C ARG A 491 23.94 -35.69 -2.23
N VAL A 492 23.49 -34.45 -2.36
CA VAL A 492 22.40 -33.91 -1.54
C VAL A 492 21.06 -34.56 -1.91
N LEU A 493 20.27 -34.85 -0.88
CA LEU A 493 18.85 -35.19 -0.93
C LEU A 493 18.02 -34.14 -0.18
N ARG A 494 16.82 -33.86 -0.70
CA ARG A 494 15.86 -32.90 -0.12
C ARG A 494 14.43 -33.45 -0.11
N GLY A 495 13.58 -32.92 0.78
CA GLY A 495 12.13 -33.13 0.77
C GLY A 495 11.58 -34.17 1.74
N GLY A 496 12.37 -35.16 2.18
CA GLY A 496 11.81 -36.28 2.95
C GLY A 496 11.08 -37.28 2.05
N SER A 497 10.31 -38.20 2.62
CA SER A 497 9.54 -39.18 1.83
C SER A 497 8.38 -39.77 2.62
N PHE A 498 7.55 -40.58 1.96
CA PHE A 498 6.45 -41.33 2.54
C PHE A 498 6.84 -42.22 3.72
N PHE A 499 8.13 -42.60 3.84
CA PHE A 499 8.64 -43.50 4.86
C PHE A 499 9.25 -42.75 6.06
N TYR A 500 9.52 -41.46 5.93
CA TYR A 500 10.17 -40.67 6.97
C TYR A 500 9.17 -39.95 7.85
N PHE A 501 9.54 -39.74 9.11
CA PHE A 501 8.81 -38.87 10.01
C PHE A 501 8.72 -37.45 9.45
N SER A 502 7.70 -36.70 9.88
CA SER A 502 7.50 -35.33 9.43
C SER A 502 8.74 -34.45 9.68
N GLN A 503 9.56 -34.71 10.71
CA GLN A 503 10.81 -33.95 10.93
C GLN A 503 11.80 -34.04 9.77
N GLY A 504 11.78 -35.14 9.01
CA GLY A 504 12.59 -35.33 7.80
C GLY A 504 11.99 -34.67 6.55
N CYS A 505 10.76 -34.16 6.62
CA CYS A 505 10.08 -33.52 5.49
C CYS A 505 10.12 -31.98 5.56
N ARG A 506 10.84 -31.41 6.54
CA ARG A 506 10.97 -29.96 6.72
C ARG A 506 11.65 -29.33 5.51
N ALA A 507 11.27 -28.10 5.20
CA ALA A 507 11.82 -27.31 4.10
C ALA A 507 13.36 -27.20 4.15
N VAL A 508 13.92 -27.23 5.36
CA VAL A 508 15.35 -27.06 5.63
C VAL A 508 16.12 -28.36 5.77
N TYR A 509 15.46 -29.52 5.88
CA TYR A 509 16.15 -30.76 6.21
C TYR A 509 16.97 -31.32 5.05
N ARG A 510 18.26 -31.55 5.30
CA ARG A 510 19.25 -31.98 4.30
C ARG A 510 19.70 -33.39 4.63
N TYR A 511 20.03 -34.15 3.60
CA TYR A 511 20.65 -35.46 3.80
C TYR A 511 21.66 -35.76 2.69
N GLY A 512 22.74 -36.46 3.04
CA GLY A 512 23.75 -36.91 2.07
C GLY A 512 23.57 -38.38 1.74
N TYR A 513 23.55 -38.73 0.45
CA TYR A 513 23.43 -40.12 0.02
C TYR A 513 24.39 -40.47 -1.12
N SER A 514 24.85 -41.73 -1.15
CA SER A 514 25.89 -42.14 -2.11
C SER A 514 25.32 -42.11 -3.52
N PRO A 515 26.02 -41.50 -4.51
CA PRO A 515 25.48 -41.30 -5.86
C PRO A 515 25.19 -42.60 -6.63
N GLY A 516 25.75 -43.73 -6.18
CA GLY A 516 25.50 -45.05 -6.76
C GLY A 516 24.37 -45.83 -6.08
N ASN A 517 23.85 -45.35 -4.94
CA ASN A 517 22.78 -46.01 -4.22
C ASN A 517 21.42 -45.64 -4.82
N ARG A 518 20.45 -46.54 -4.62
CA ARG A 518 19.03 -46.38 -4.98
C ARG A 518 18.19 -46.89 -3.82
N ASP A 519 17.03 -46.30 -3.60
CA ASP A 519 16.11 -46.73 -2.55
C ASP A 519 14.66 -46.52 -2.96
N GLY A 520 13.75 -47.26 -2.31
CA GLY A 520 12.32 -47.26 -2.56
C GLY A 520 11.59 -45.96 -2.24
N PHE A 521 12.30 -44.99 -1.67
CA PHE A 521 11.79 -43.69 -1.25
C PHE A 521 12.51 -42.53 -1.94
N LEU A 522 13.35 -42.81 -2.95
CA LEU A 522 14.28 -41.86 -3.53
C LEU A 522 14.06 -41.70 -5.03
N GLY A 523 13.61 -40.51 -5.43
CA GLY A 523 13.33 -40.08 -6.79
C GLY A 523 14.09 -38.81 -7.18
N LEU A 524 13.47 -37.99 -8.04
CA LEU A 524 14.08 -36.79 -8.58
C LEU A 524 13.03 -35.80 -9.11
N ARG A 525 13.43 -34.53 -9.18
CA ARG A 525 12.74 -33.44 -9.88
C ARG A 525 13.74 -32.73 -10.79
N LEU A 526 13.26 -32.15 -11.87
CA LEU A 526 14.12 -31.46 -12.85
C LEU A 526 13.94 -29.95 -12.82
N VAL A 527 15.00 -29.25 -13.23
CA VAL A 527 14.98 -27.82 -13.54
C VAL A 527 15.41 -27.55 -14.98
N LEU A 528 15.10 -26.35 -15.46
CA LEU A 528 15.55 -25.80 -16.75
C LEU A 528 15.93 -24.32 -16.56
N PRO A 529 17.19 -23.92 -16.86
CA PRO A 529 17.61 -22.53 -16.72
C PRO A 529 17.00 -21.64 -17.82
N LEU A 530 16.78 -20.35 -17.53
CA LEU A 530 16.36 -19.39 -18.57
C LEU A 530 17.50 -19.06 -19.57
N PRO A 531 17.18 -18.80 -20.86
CA PRO A 531 18.13 -18.29 -21.84
C PRO A 531 18.73 -16.97 -21.34
N GLY A 532 20.06 -16.91 -21.23
CA GLY A 532 20.77 -15.67 -20.92
C GLY A 532 20.94 -15.33 -19.43
N GLY A 533 20.52 -16.19 -18.49
CA GLY A 533 20.93 -16.12 -17.07
C GLY A 533 20.62 -14.80 -16.35
N ARG A 534 19.55 -14.09 -16.74
CA ARG A 534 19.22 -12.77 -16.16
C ARG A 534 18.33 -12.91 -14.92
N MET A 535 18.63 -12.11 -13.90
CA MET A 535 17.63 -11.66 -12.94
C MET A 535 16.71 -10.68 -13.67
N LEU A 536 15.43 -11.02 -13.86
CA LEU A 536 14.45 -10.05 -14.32
C LEU A 536 14.29 -9.01 -13.18
N ASN A 537 14.46 -7.73 -13.52
CA ASN A 537 14.67 -6.62 -12.59
C ASN A 537 13.65 -6.58 -11.43
N ARG A 538 14.17 -6.20 -10.26
CA ARG A 538 13.52 -6.12 -8.94
C ARG A 538 12.20 -5.35 -8.91
#